data_AF-A0A831QJK5-F1
#
_entry.id   AF-A0A831QJK5-F1
#
_cell.length_a   1.000
_cell.length_b   1.000
_cell.length_c   1.000
_cell.angle_alpha   90.00
_cell.angle_beta   90.00
_cell.angle_gamma   90.00
#
_symmetry.space_group_name_H-M   'P 1'
#
loop_
_entity.id
_entity.type
_entity.pdbx_description
1 polymer ?
#
loop_
_entity_poly.entity_id
_entity_poly.type
_entity_poly.pdbx_seq_one_letter_code
_entity_poly.pdbx_strand_id
1 'polypeptide(L)'
;MGALAIMVVAFIGYILAYQLYGRFIGKKIFNLSNAAKTPAVELEDGIDYVPTKKEVIFGHHFTSIAGTGPIVGPAIGVIWGWVPAMIWIFVGTIMMGAVHDFGALVISMRNQGKSIAEYTSK
;
A
#
# COMPACT_ATOMS: atom_id res chain seq x y z
N MET A 1 14.07 16.09 -21.54
CA MET A 1 13.15 16.26 -20.39
C MET A 1 13.97 16.26 -19.12
N GLY A 2 13.85 17.27 -18.27
CA GLY A 2 14.57 17.29 -16.98
C GLY A 2 13.99 16.26 -16.00
N ALA A 3 14.82 15.72 -15.10
CA ALA A 3 14.39 14.79 -14.06
C ALA A 3 13.23 15.34 -13.21
N LEU A 4 13.20 16.65 -12.97
CA LEU A 4 12.11 17.35 -12.30
C LEU A 4 10.77 17.16 -13.01
N ALA A 5 10.74 17.26 -14.35
CA ALA A 5 9.51 17.09 -15.12
C ALA A 5 8.98 15.66 -15.02
N ILE A 6 9.89 14.67 -15.09
CA ILE A 6 9.53 13.25 -14.93
C ILE A 6 8.95 13.00 -13.54
N MET A 7 9.57 13.54 -12.50
CA MET A 7 9.09 13.44 -11.12
C MET A 7 7.68 14.04 -10.97
N VAL A 8 7.45 15.25 -11.50
CA VAL A 8 6.14 15.91 -11.41
C VAL A 8 5.06 15.10 -12.15
N VAL A 9 5.36 14.61 -13.35
CA VAL A 9 4.43 13.79 -14.13
C VAL A 9 4.11 12.48 -13.39
N ALA A 10 5.11 11.79 -12.86
CA ALA A 10 4.91 10.58 -12.07
C ALA A 10 4.08 10.86 -10.81
N PHE A 11 4.37 11.96 -10.10
CA PHE A 11 3.63 12.34 -8.89
C PHE A 11 2.15 12.59 -9.18
N ILE A 12 1.83 13.37 -10.22
CA ILE A 12 0.46 13.58 -10.68
C ILE A 12 -0.18 12.24 -11.07
N GLY A 13 0.56 11.39 -11.78
CA GLY A 13 0.13 10.06 -12.16
C GLY A 13 -0.26 9.17 -10.96
N TYR A 14 0.52 9.19 -9.88
CA TYR A 14 0.19 8.47 -8.65
C TYR A 14 -1.06 9.02 -7.96
N ILE A 15 -1.26 10.34 -7.95
CA ILE A 15 -2.49 10.96 -7.41
C ILE A 15 -3.72 10.49 -8.22
N LEU A 16 -3.62 10.52 -9.56
CA LEU A 16 -4.71 10.07 -10.44
C LEU A 16 -4.98 8.57 -10.26
N ALA A 17 -3.94 7.75 -10.17
CA ALA A 17 -4.06 6.32 -9.93
C ALA A 17 -4.74 6.02 -8.59
N TYR A 18 -4.39 6.74 -7.51
CA TYR A 18 -5.06 6.62 -6.22
C TYR A 18 -6.55 6.99 -6.31
N GLN A 19 -6.87 8.10 -6.97
CA GLN A 19 -8.26 8.58 -7.08
C GLN A 19 -9.14 7.71 -7.97
N LEU A 20 -8.61 7.17 -9.07
CA LEU A 20 -9.37 6.38 -10.03
C LEU A 20 -9.32 4.89 -9.67
N TYR A 21 -8.13 4.31 -9.68
CA TYR A 21 -7.93 2.88 -9.49
C TYR A 21 -7.99 2.47 -8.03
N GLY A 22 -7.34 3.22 -7.13
CA GLY A 22 -7.39 2.95 -5.68
C GLY A 22 -8.82 3.03 -5.13
N ARG A 23 -9.59 4.06 -5.49
CA ARG A 23 -11.01 4.14 -5.13
C ARG A 23 -11.86 3.04 -5.76
N PHE A 24 -11.59 2.67 -7.02
CA PHE A 24 -12.29 1.55 -7.67
C PHE A 24 -12.04 0.24 -6.91
N ILE A 25 -10.79 -0.08 -6.58
CA ILE A 25 -10.45 -1.28 -5.82
C ILE A 25 -11.13 -1.25 -4.44
N GLY A 26 -10.99 -0.15 -3.70
CA GLY A 26 -11.58 -0.01 -2.37
C GLY A 26 -13.10 -0.15 -2.34
N LYS A 27 -13.81 0.43 -3.32
CA LYS A 27 -15.28 0.38 -3.37
C LYS A 27 -15.83 -0.87 -4.04
N LYS A 28 -15.31 -1.25 -5.19
CA LYS A 28 -15.91 -2.29 -6.04
C LYS A 28 -15.38 -3.69 -5.73
N ILE A 29 -14.10 -3.81 -5.41
CA ILE A 29 -13.46 -5.11 -5.12
C ILE A 29 -13.60 -5.44 -3.63
N PHE A 30 -13.15 -4.51 -2.77
CA PHE A 30 -13.17 -4.75 -1.34
C PHE A 30 -14.43 -4.25 -0.64
N ASN A 31 -15.25 -3.37 -1.24
CA ASN A 31 -16.47 -2.84 -0.61
C ASN A 31 -16.21 -2.28 0.81
N LEU A 32 -15.20 -1.41 0.93
CA LEU A 32 -14.87 -0.74 2.18
C LEU A 32 -16.00 0.20 2.62
N SER A 33 -16.32 0.15 3.90
CA SER A 33 -17.34 0.99 4.53
C SER A 33 -16.76 1.71 5.75
N ASN A 34 -17.00 3.01 5.84
CA ASN A 34 -16.65 3.81 7.02
C ASN A 34 -17.51 3.47 8.24
N ALA A 35 -18.61 2.72 8.06
CA ALA A 35 -19.45 2.27 9.17
C ALA A 35 -18.90 1.00 9.85
N ALA A 36 -17.96 0.29 9.21
CA ALA A 36 -17.33 -0.88 9.80
C ALA A 36 -16.35 -0.43 10.90
N LYS A 37 -16.54 -0.95 12.11
CA LYS A 37 -15.56 -0.75 13.18
C LYS A 37 -14.34 -1.64 12.92
N THR A 38 -13.17 -1.12 13.27
CA THR A 38 -11.91 -1.86 13.16
C THR A 38 -11.75 -2.82 14.34
N PRO A 39 -11.02 -3.94 14.19
CA PRO A 39 -10.72 -4.84 15.31
C PRO A 39 -10.08 -4.13 16.51
N ALA A 40 -9.24 -3.12 16.25
CA ALA A 40 -8.63 -2.28 17.28
C ALA A 40 -9.64 -1.60 18.22
N VAL A 41 -10.89 -1.39 17.77
CA VAL A 41 -11.97 -0.75 18.54
C VAL A 41 -12.98 -1.79 19.04
N GLU A 42 -13.29 -2.83 18.25
CA GLU A 42 -14.25 -3.86 18.66
C GLU A 42 -13.71 -4.83 19.71
N LEU A 43 -12.40 -5.11 19.65
CA LEU A 43 -11.71 -6.04 20.53
C LEU A 43 -10.74 -5.33 21.48
N GLU A 44 -10.96 -4.03 21.73
CA GLU A 44 -10.07 -3.17 22.53
C GLU A 44 -9.77 -3.80 23.89
N ASP A 45 -8.49 -4.08 24.13
CA ASP A 45 -7.97 -4.71 25.35
C ASP A 45 -6.80 -3.92 25.97
N GLY A 46 -6.28 -2.90 25.27
CA GLY A 46 -5.15 -2.10 25.72
C GLY A 46 -3.78 -2.77 25.53
N ILE A 47 -3.72 -3.96 24.93
CA ILE A 47 -2.50 -4.74 24.73
C ILE A 47 -2.34 -5.09 23.24
N ASP A 48 -3.20 -5.96 22.70
CA ASP A 48 -3.13 -6.42 21.31
C ASP A 48 -4.00 -5.54 20.39
N TYR A 49 -5.08 -4.97 20.91
CA TYR A 49 -6.02 -4.11 20.19
C TYR A 49 -6.09 -2.74 20.85
N VAL A 50 -5.41 -1.76 20.24
CA VAL A 50 -5.35 -0.38 20.75
C VAL A 50 -5.78 0.60 19.66
N PRO A 51 -6.90 1.33 19.85
CA PRO A 51 -7.30 2.40 18.93
C PRO A 51 -6.20 3.45 18.80
N THR A 52 -5.62 3.53 17.60
CA THR A 52 -4.45 4.38 17.35
C THR A 52 -4.77 5.45 16.31
N LYS A 53 -4.18 6.63 16.47
CA LYS A 53 -4.32 7.74 15.51
C LYS A 53 -3.76 7.33 14.15
N LYS A 54 -4.50 7.69 13.08
CA LYS A 54 -4.15 7.35 11.69
C LYS A 54 -2.75 7.83 11.28
N GLU A 55 -2.27 8.95 11.82
CA GLU A 55 -0.95 9.51 11.51
C GLU A 55 0.18 8.62 12.06
N VAL A 56 -0.02 8.01 13.22
CA VAL A 56 0.95 7.09 13.83
C VAL A 56 0.98 5.79 13.04
N ILE A 57 -0.20 5.24 12.73
CA ILE A 57 -0.34 4.03 11.91
C ILE A 57 0.29 4.25 10.52
N PHE A 58 0.06 5.42 9.91
CA PHE A 58 0.69 5.78 8.64
C PHE A 58 2.21 5.78 8.73
N GLY A 59 2.78 6.35 9.80
CA GLY A 59 4.22 6.33 10.05
C GLY A 59 4.77 4.90 10.10
N HIS A 60 4.12 4.00 10.86
CA HIS A 60 4.50 2.60 10.91
C HIS A 60 4.47 1.94 9.53
N HIS A 61 3.36 2.03 8.81
CA HIS A 61 3.25 1.45 7.46
C HIS A 61 4.26 2.04 6.48
N PHE A 62 4.47 3.36 6.52
CA PHE A 62 5.46 4.02 5.67
C PHE A 62 6.85 3.48 5.94
N THR A 63 7.27 3.40 7.21
CA THR A 63 8.60 2.87 7.55
C THR A 63 8.77 1.39 7.19
N SER A 64 7.71 0.58 7.29
CA SER A 64 7.74 -0.83 6.90
C SER A 64 7.93 -1.02 5.38
N ILE A 65 7.38 -0.13 4.56
CA ILE A 65 7.47 -0.21 3.09
C ILE A 65 8.72 0.52 2.56
N ALA A 66 9.14 1.60 3.21
CA ALA A 66 10.29 2.44 2.83
C ALA A 66 11.66 1.77 3.04
N GLY A 67 11.70 0.45 3.28
CA GLY A 67 12.91 -0.34 3.43
C GLY A 67 13.72 -0.46 2.13
N THR A 68 14.46 -1.56 1.98
CA THR A 68 15.39 -1.75 0.85
C THR A 68 14.68 -1.98 -0.49
N GLY A 69 13.40 -2.37 -0.51
CA GLY A 69 12.64 -2.67 -1.73
C GLY A 69 12.63 -1.54 -2.78
N PRO A 70 12.20 -0.31 -2.41
CA PRO A 70 12.23 0.86 -3.28
C PRO A 70 13.63 1.28 -3.78
N ILE A 71 14.71 0.75 -3.19
CA ILE A 71 16.09 1.04 -3.60
C ILE A 71 16.60 -0.05 -4.54
N VAL A 72 16.45 -1.32 -4.14
CA VAL A 72 16.95 -2.49 -4.85
C VAL A 72 16.22 -2.69 -6.18
N GLY A 73 14.90 -2.48 -6.21
CA GLY A 73 14.08 -2.62 -7.42
C GLY A 73 14.56 -1.73 -8.57
N PRO A 74 14.65 -0.40 -8.39
CA PRO A 74 15.22 0.50 -9.39
C PRO A 74 16.67 0.19 -9.76
N ALA A 75 17.51 -0.14 -8.78
CA ALA A 75 18.92 -0.46 -9.01
C ALA A 75 19.08 -1.66 -9.96
N ILE A 76 18.28 -2.71 -9.77
CA ILE A 76 18.25 -3.85 -10.69
C ILE A 76 17.59 -3.46 -12.01
N GLY A 77 16.49 -2.69 -11.96
CA GLY A 77 15.73 -2.25 -13.13
C GLY A 77 16.57 -1.51 -14.17
N VAL A 78 17.54 -0.71 -13.72
CA VAL A 78 18.44 0.07 -14.59
C VAL A 78 19.29 -0.81 -15.51
N ILE A 79 19.49 -2.10 -15.21
CA ILE A 79 20.18 -3.05 -16.10
C ILE A 79 19.49 -3.15 -17.46
N TRP A 80 18.17 -2.98 -17.51
CA TRP A 80 17.38 -2.97 -18.75
C TRP A 80 17.20 -1.56 -19.35
N GLY A 81 17.91 -0.57 -18.82
CA GLY A 81 17.82 0.83 -19.21
C GLY A 81 16.91 1.66 -18.31
N TRP A 82 17.17 2.96 -18.27
CA TRP A 82 16.48 3.87 -17.36
C TRP A 82 14.99 4.06 -17.69
N VAL A 83 14.60 4.04 -18.98
CA VAL A 83 13.19 4.20 -19.37
C VAL A 83 12.35 2.98 -18.95
N PRO A 84 12.73 1.73 -19.28
CA PRO A 84 12.01 0.55 -18.78
C PRO A 84 11.96 0.49 -17.25
N ALA A 85 13.05 0.83 -16.56
CA ALA A 85 13.08 0.91 -15.11
C ALA A 85 12.04 1.91 -14.58
N MET A 86 11.96 3.11 -15.17
CA MET A 86 10.98 4.13 -14.76
C MET A 86 9.53 3.70 -15.02
N ILE A 87 9.25 3.07 -16.17
CA ILE A 87 7.92 2.53 -16.47
C ILE A 87 7.55 1.46 -15.44
N TRP A 88 8.48 0.57 -15.12
CA TRP A 88 8.26 -0.48 -14.12
C TRP A 88 8.00 0.10 -12.73
N ILE A 89 8.80 1.08 -12.29
CA ILE A 89 8.59 1.76 -10.99
C ILE A 89 7.23 2.43 -10.94
N PHE A 90 6.82 3.10 -12.01
CA PHE A 90 5.53 3.78 -12.05
C PHE A 90 4.36 2.79 -12.10
N VAL A 91 4.31 1.96 -13.14
CA VAL A 91 3.19 1.05 -13.41
C VAL A 91 3.17 -0.13 -12.43
N GLY A 92 4.32 -0.74 -12.14
CA GLY A 92 4.43 -1.87 -11.22
C GLY A 92 4.02 -1.51 -9.80
N THR A 93 4.36 -0.30 -9.34
CA THR A 93 3.91 0.19 -8.03
C THR A 93 2.38 0.34 -7.99
N ILE A 94 1.76 0.87 -9.05
CA ILE A 94 0.31 1.06 -9.10
C ILE A 94 -0.44 -0.27 -9.18
N MET A 95 0.00 -1.16 -10.07
CA MET A 95 -0.76 -2.36 -10.46
C MET A 95 -0.48 -3.56 -9.55
N MET A 96 0.74 -3.69 -9.03
CA MET A 96 1.14 -4.82 -8.20
C MET A 96 1.36 -4.39 -6.76
N GLY A 97 2.32 -3.51 -6.49
CA GLY A 97 2.74 -3.17 -5.12
C GLY A 97 1.61 -2.62 -4.26
N ALA A 98 1.00 -1.51 -4.71
CA ALA A 98 -0.07 -0.85 -3.97
C ALA A 98 -1.31 -1.76 -3.79
N VAL A 99 -1.65 -2.56 -4.80
CA VAL A 99 -2.81 -3.48 -4.73
C VAL A 99 -2.53 -4.62 -3.77
N HIS A 100 -1.31 -5.17 -3.80
CA HIS A 100 -0.86 -6.22 -2.91
C HIS A 100 -0.90 -5.77 -1.45
N ASP A 101 -0.26 -4.63 -1.15
CA ASP A 101 -0.17 -4.13 0.23
C ASP A 101 -1.54 -3.73 0.77
N PHE A 102 -2.37 -3.08 -0.06
CA PHE A 102 -3.74 -2.73 0.31
C PHE A 102 -4.59 -3.98 0.54
N GLY A 103 -4.49 -4.98 -0.34
CA GLY A 103 -5.22 -6.25 -0.20
C GLY A 103 -4.82 -7.01 1.06
N ALA A 104 -3.52 -7.09 1.35
CA ALA A 104 -2.98 -7.71 2.55
C ALA A 104 -3.53 -7.04 3.82
N LEU A 105 -3.54 -5.70 3.86
CA LEU A 105 -4.12 -4.94 4.97
C LEU A 105 -5.62 -5.22 5.13
N VAL A 106 -6.39 -5.21 4.04
CA VAL A 106 -7.84 -5.45 4.11
C VAL A 106 -8.14 -6.88 4.59
N ILE A 107 -7.40 -7.88 4.13
CA ILE A 107 -7.56 -9.27 4.57
C ILE A 107 -7.21 -9.39 6.05
N SER A 108 -6.10 -8.80 6.49
CA SER A 108 -5.69 -8.80 7.90
C SER A 108 -6.76 -8.13 8.78
N MET A 109 -7.23 -6.94 8.39
CA MET A 109 -8.26 -6.19 9.12
C MET A 109 -9.58 -6.96 9.26
N ARG A 110 -9.96 -7.75 8.26
CA ARG A 110 -11.16 -8.59 8.29
C ARG A 110 -11.00 -9.86 9.12
N ASN A 111 -9.77 -10.26 9.39
CA ASN A 111 -9.43 -11.45 10.18
C ASN A 111 -8.79 -11.05 11.51
N GLN A 112 -9.34 -10.01 12.14
CA GLN A 112 -8.95 -9.57 13.49
C GLN A 112 -7.47 -9.13 13.58
N GLY A 113 -6.90 -8.54 12.53
CA GLY A 113 -5.52 -8.06 12.53
C GLY A 113 -4.46 -9.16 12.40
N LYS A 114 -4.86 -10.41 12.13
CA LYS A 114 -3.93 -11.53 11.95
C LYS A 114 -3.09 -11.39 10.70
N SER A 115 -1.89 -11.97 10.75
CA SER A 115 -1.03 -12.07 9.56
C SER A 115 -1.63 -13.03 8.53
N ILE A 116 -1.26 -12.85 7.25
CA ILE A 116 -1.68 -13.78 6.19
C ILE A 116 -1.22 -15.21 6.50
N ALA A 117 0.00 -15.36 7.02
CA ALA A 117 0.56 -16.66 7.38
C ALA A 117 -0.29 -17.36 8.45
N GLU A 118 -0.68 -16.64 9.51
CA GLU A 118 -1.52 -17.15 10.58
C GLU A 118 -2.95 -17.49 10.11
N TYR A 119 -3.47 -16.72 9.16
CA TYR A 119 -4.77 -17.01 8.56
C TYR A 119 -4.75 -18.29 7.71
N THR A 120 -3.67 -18.53 6.95
CA THR A 120 -3.54 -19.69 6.06
C THR A 120 -3.04 -20.95 6.76
N SER A 121 -2.50 -20.87 7.98
CA SER A 121 -1.98 -22.02 8.73
C SER A 121 -3.04 -22.89 9.42
N LYS A 122 -4.31 -22.79 9.01
CA LYS A 122 -5.43 -23.62 9.49
C LYS A 122 -5.78 -24.70 8.48
#